data_AF-A0A937HWY0-F1
#
_entry.id   AF-A0A937HWY0-F1
#
_cell.length_a   1.000
_cell.length_b   1.000
_cell.length_c   1.000
_cell.angle_alpha   90.00
_cell.angle_beta   90.00
_cell.angle_gamma   90.00
#
_symmetry.space_group_name_H-M   'P 1'
#
loop_
_entity.id
_entity.type
_entity.pdbx_description
1 polymer ?
#
loop_
_entity_poly.entity_id
_entity_poly.type
_entity_poly.pdbx_seq_one_letter_code
_entity_poly.pdbx_strand_id
1 'polypeptide(L)'
;MPELPEVETVRRGLADRLSLFEIARVEVCRSRAIASPGGEKVFIHGLTGARVGDWSRRGKYLMAALEPDRGVWGVHLRMTGQFQWLAQAREPCRHTRVRFWNPRGDELRFVDTRSFGEMWWVPPGEELVSVMTGLSRLGPEPFSPEFTGAYLRKKLKNSTRPIKTALLDQALVAGVGNIYADESLFTAGIPPLTPSGRLTLAQLERLRACLVDVLNTSIGAGGTTFSDFRDLEGVNGNYGGQAWVYRRGGAPCRRCGTPISREKLSGRSTHWCPNCQS
;
A
#
# COMPACT_ATOMS: atom_id res chain seq x y z
N MET A 1 6.27 5.27 -1.68
CA MET A 1 4.84 4.96 -1.54
C MET A 1 4.76 3.54 -1.04
N PRO A 2 4.28 3.30 0.17
CA PRO A 2 3.87 1.95 0.57
C PRO A 2 2.94 1.34 -0.50
N GLU A 3 3.29 0.15 -0.96
CA GLU A 3 2.45 -0.68 -1.82
C GLU A 3 1.84 -1.80 -0.96
N LEU A 4 1.20 -2.79 -1.58
CA LEU A 4 0.50 -3.83 -0.82
C LEU A 4 1.35 -4.50 0.27
N PRO A 5 2.59 -4.97 0.00
CA PRO A 5 3.40 -5.65 1.00
C PRO A 5 3.72 -4.77 2.21
N GLU A 6 4.09 -3.52 1.99
CA GLU A 6 4.38 -2.58 3.08
C GLU A 6 3.12 -2.30 3.92
N VAL A 7 1.98 -2.12 3.27
CA VAL A 7 0.70 -1.90 3.97
C VAL A 7 0.31 -3.14 4.78
N GLU A 8 0.54 -4.36 4.26
CA GLU A 8 0.31 -5.60 4.99
C GLU A 8 1.25 -5.74 6.21
N THR A 9 2.53 -5.36 6.08
CA THR A 9 3.46 -5.31 7.22
C THR A 9 2.96 -4.34 8.30
N VAL A 10 2.52 -3.14 7.90
CA VAL A 10 1.94 -2.16 8.86
C VAL A 10 0.67 -2.70 9.49
N ARG A 11 -0.22 -3.35 8.72
CA ARG A 11 -1.44 -3.98 9.25
C ARG A 11 -1.12 -4.99 10.34
N ARG A 12 -0.12 -5.87 10.11
CA ARG A 12 0.31 -6.88 11.09
C ARG A 12 0.86 -6.24 12.35
N GLY A 13 1.73 -5.23 12.21
CA GLY A 13 2.24 -4.48 13.35
C GLY A 13 1.13 -3.80 14.15
N LEU A 14 0.17 -3.17 13.45
CA LEU A 14 -0.95 -2.49 14.11
C LEU A 14 -1.86 -3.48 14.83
N ALA A 15 -2.15 -4.63 14.22
CA ALA A 15 -2.93 -5.69 14.86
C ALA A 15 -2.28 -6.22 16.15
N ASP A 16 -0.95 -6.41 16.12
CA ASP A 16 -0.20 -6.88 17.29
C ASP A 16 -0.14 -5.80 18.39
N ARG A 17 0.30 -4.58 18.04
CA ARG A 17 0.54 -3.50 19.02
C ARG A 17 -0.72 -2.87 19.57
N LEU A 18 -1.77 -2.78 18.74
CA LEU A 18 -3.01 -2.11 19.11
C LEU A 18 -4.10 -3.08 19.55
N SER A 19 -3.75 -4.35 19.76
CA SER A 19 -4.65 -5.30 20.39
C SER A 19 -5.13 -4.73 21.73
N LEU A 20 -6.44 -4.57 21.87
CA LEU A 20 -7.08 -3.97 23.05
C LEU A 20 -6.71 -2.50 23.33
N PHE A 21 -6.18 -1.77 22.35
CA PHE A 21 -5.86 -0.35 22.51
C PHE A 21 -7.14 0.48 22.60
N GLU A 22 -7.43 1.01 23.78
CA GLU A 22 -8.50 2.00 23.97
C GLU A 22 -7.97 3.40 23.66
N ILE A 23 -8.63 4.12 22.76
CA ILE A 23 -8.26 5.47 22.37
C ILE A 23 -8.82 6.47 23.40
N ALA A 24 -8.06 6.79 24.44
CA ALA A 24 -8.46 7.77 25.46
C ALA A 24 -8.46 9.22 24.92
N ARG A 25 -7.55 9.53 23.99
CA ARG A 25 -7.42 10.87 23.42
C ARG A 25 -6.96 10.81 21.97
N VAL A 26 -7.48 11.72 21.17
CA VAL A 26 -7.02 11.99 19.80
C VAL A 26 -6.61 13.44 19.68
N GLU A 27 -5.49 13.71 19.04
CA GLU A 27 -5.05 15.06 18.70
C GLU A 27 -4.71 15.13 17.21
N VAL A 28 -5.40 16.00 16.50
CA VAL A 28 -5.14 16.30 15.10
C VAL A 28 -4.20 17.50 15.03
N CYS A 29 -2.91 17.25 14.86
CA CYS A 29 -1.92 18.32 14.73
C CYS A 29 -2.06 19.05 13.38
N ARG A 30 -2.57 18.36 12.34
CA ARG A 30 -2.78 18.92 10.99
C ARG A 30 -4.03 18.32 10.34
N SER A 31 -5.07 19.15 10.17
CA SER A 31 -6.37 18.77 9.62
C SER A 31 -6.34 18.14 8.23
N ARG A 32 -5.33 18.46 7.41
CA ARG A 32 -5.17 17.90 6.04
C ARG A 32 -5.09 16.37 5.99
N ALA A 33 -4.71 15.71 7.09
CA ALA A 33 -4.69 14.25 7.16
C ALA A 33 -6.08 13.63 7.37
N ILE A 34 -7.09 14.44 7.72
CA ILE A 34 -8.45 13.97 8.00
C ILE A 34 -9.29 14.12 6.73
N ALA A 35 -9.66 12.99 6.15
CA ALA A 35 -10.54 12.89 4.99
C ALA A 35 -11.97 12.45 5.38
N SER A 36 -12.20 12.22 6.68
CA SER A 36 -13.52 11.91 7.24
C SER A 36 -14.54 12.99 6.88
N PRO A 37 -15.74 12.63 6.39
CA PRO A 37 -16.88 13.54 6.31
C PRO A 37 -17.12 14.19 7.68
N GLY A 38 -17.43 15.49 7.69
CA GLY A 38 -17.57 16.27 8.92
C GLY A 38 -16.25 16.73 9.57
N GLY A 39 -15.10 16.35 9.01
CA GLY A 39 -13.78 16.88 9.39
C GLY A 39 -13.25 16.37 10.73
N GLU A 40 -12.26 17.09 11.28
CA GLU A 40 -11.49 16.65 12.44
C GLU A 40 -12.33 16.44 13.71
N LYS A 41 -13.38 17.26 13.93
CA LYS A 41 -14.22 17.15 15.13
C LYS A 41 -14.98 15.82 15.15
N VAL A 42 -15.57 15.46 14.01
CA VAL A 42 -16.31 14.20 13.84
C VAL A 42 -15.36 13.02 13.95
N PHE A 43 -14.19 13.10 13.32
CA PHE A 43 -13.14 12.08 13.44
C PHE A 43 -12.69 11.86 14.90
N ILE A 44 -12.36 12.94 15.62
CA ILE A 44 -11.94 12.87 17.03
C ILE A 44 -13.05 12.25 17.89
N HIS A 45 -14.28 12.70 17.72
CA HIS A 45 -15.43 12.19 18.47
C HIS A 45 -15.67 10.70 18.22
N GLY A 46 -15.61 10.27 16.96
CA GLY A 46 -15.83 8.89 16.56
C GLY A 46 -14.83 7.92 17.16
N LEU A 47 -13.55 8.31 17.22
CA LEU A 47 -12.48 7.46 17.72
C LEU A 47 -12.30 7.53 19.25
N THR A 48 -12.55 8.68 19.88
CA THR A 48 -12.30 8.85 21.33
C THR A 48 -13.21 7.97 22.16
N GLY A 49 -12.62 7.16 23.04
CA GLY A 49 -13.25 6.13 23.88
C GLY A 49 -13.51 4.81 23.17
N ALA A 50 -13.08 4.64 21.92
CA ALA A 50 -13.24 3.38 21.20
C ALA A 50 -12.06 2.45 21.48
N ARG A 51 -12.33 1.14 21.57
CA ARG A 51 -11.29 0.13 21.54
C ARG A 51 -11.01 -0.26 20.08
N VAL A 52 -9.74 -0.27 19.70
CA VAL A 52 -9.29 -0.71 18.38
C VAL A 52 -9.37 -2.23 18.33
N GLY A 53 -10.21 -2.75 17.44
CA GLY A 53 -10.36 -4.17 17.16
C GLY A 53 -9.43 -4.64 16.04
N ASP A 54 -9.88 -5.66 15.31
CA ASP A 54 -9.08 -6.31 14.28
C ASP A 54 -8.78 -5.38 13.08
N TRP A 55 -7.51 -5.40 12.67
CA TRP A 55 -7.04 -4.70 11.48
C TRP A 55 -7.15 -5.57 10.23
N SER A 56 -7.84 -5.04 9.23
CA SER A 56 -7.93 -5.57 7.87
C SER A 56 -7.28 -4.62 6.84
N ARG A 57 -7.09 -5.11 5.62
CA ARG A 57 -6.52 -4.34 4.51
C ARG A 57 -7.30 -4.59 3.21
N ARG A 58 -7.51 -3.53 2.44
CA ARG A 58 -8.00 -3.61 1.06
C ARG A 58 -7.11 -2.76 0.16
N GLY A 59 -6.41 -3.39 -0.77
CA GLY A 59 -5.38 -2.74 -1.58
C GLY A 59 -4.33 -2.07 -0.70
N LYS A 60 -4.32 -0.74 -0.70
CA LYS A 60 -3.41 0.09 0.11
C LYS A 60 -4.11 0.83 1.26
N TYR A 61 -5.35 0.46 1.55
CA TYR A 61 -6.13 0.96 2.68
C TYR A 61 -6.03 0.00 3.86
N LEU A 62 -5.87 0.55 5.05
CA LEU A 62 -5.97 -0.12 6.34
C LEU A 62 -7.31 0.23 6.97
N MET A 63 -7.95 -0.74 7.61
CA MET A 63 -9.22 -0.53 8.32
C MET A 63 -9.19 -1.30 9.63
N ALA A 64 -9.63 -0.67 10.72
CA ALA A 64 -9.82 -1.33 12.01
C ALA A 64 -11.26 -1.16 12.48
N ALA A 65 -11.89 -2.25 12.92
CA ALA A 65 -13.17 -2.15 13.61
C ALA A 65 -12.98 -1.38 14.93
N LEU A 66 -13.95 -0.57 15.32
CA LEU A 66 -13.96 0.17 16.57
C LEU A 66 -15.05 -0.41 17.48
N GLU A 67 -14.67 -0.79 18.69
CA GLU A 67 -15.55 -1.44 19.66
C GLU A 67 -15.93 -0.50 20.82
N PRO A 68 -17.12 -0.68 21.45
CA PRO A 68 -18.22 -1.53 20.99
C PRO A 68 -19.03 -0.86 19.87
N ASP A 69 -19.16 -1.52 18.71
CA ASP A 69 -19.83 -1.03 17.47
C ASP A 69 -19.80 0.50 17.29
N ARG A 70 -18.58 1.05 17.21
CA ARG A 70 -18.32 2.48 16.99
C ARG A 70 -17.89 2.78 15.56
N GLY A 71 -18.12 1.83 14.65
CA GLY A 71 -17.81 1.96 13.23
C GLY A 71 -16.40 1.50 12.89
N VAL A 72 -15.77 2.14 11.90
CA VAL A 72 -14.46 1.72 11.37
C VAL A 72 -13.50 2.88 11.28
N TRP A 73 -12.27 2.66 11.74
CA TRP A 73 -11.15 3.57 11.50
C TRP A 73 -10.43 3.20 10.20
N GLY A 74 -10.54 4.07 9.19
CA GLY A 74 -9.87 3.91 7.90
C GLY A 74 -8.59 4.74 7.80
N VAL A 75 -7.56 4.19 7.14
CA VAL A 75 -6.29 4.89 6.90
C VAL A 75 -5.74 4.55 5.51
N HIS A 76 -5.18 5.55 4.82
CA HIS A 76 -4.39 5.35 3.62
C HIS A 76 -3.06 6.09 3.76
N LEU A 77 -1.94 5.35 3.84
CA LEU A 77 -0.60 5.89 4.10
C LEU A 77 -0.07 6.82 2.98
N ARG A 78 -0.63 6.66 1.77
CA ARG A 78 -0.21 7.36 0.54
C ARG A 78 1.28 7.20 0.33
N MET A 79 2.06 8.29 0.34
CA MET A 79 3.46 8.25 -0.13
C MET A 79 4.46 7.99 0.98
N THR A 80 4.27 8.62 2.13
CA THR A 80 5.25 8.77 3.23
C THR A 80 4.60 8.67 4.61
N GLY A 81 3.30 8.35 4.67
CA GLY A 81 2.61 8.08 5.92
C GLY A 81 3.17 6.85 6.60
N GLN A 82 3.43 6.97 7.90
CA GLN A 82 3.91 5.90 8.75
C GLN A 82 3.31 6.06 10.14
N PHE A 83 3.10 4.93 10.81
CA PHE A 83 2.75 4.88 12.22
C PHE A 83 3.99 4.62 13.05
N GLN A 84 4.05 5.22 14.23
CA GLN A 84 5.11 5.03 15.21
C GLN A 84 4.49 4.74 16.57
N TRP A 85 4.94 3.68 17.22
CA TRP A 85 4.55 3.37 18.60
C TRP A 85 5.54 4.02 19.58
N LEU A 86 5.00 4.64 20.63
CA LEU A 86 5.77 5.35 21.66
C LEU A 86 5.21 5.00 23.03
N ALA A 87 5.93 4.21 23.83
CA ALA A 87 5.52 3.89 25.21
C ALA A 87 5.49 5.12 26.12
N GLN A 88 6.22 6.17 25.76
CA GLN A 88 6.16 7.47 26.42
C GLN A 88 6.03 8.56 25.37
N ALA A 89 5.01 9.40 25.54
CA ALA A 89 4.80 10.55 24.68
C ALA A 89 6.01 11.51 24.72
N ARG A 90 6.40 11.99 23.55
CA ARG A 90 7.45 12.99 23.36
C ARG A 90 6.95 14.13 22.48
N GLU A 91 7.68 15.21 22.38
CA GLU A 91 7.30 16.32 21.50
C GLU A 91 7.05 15.86 20.05
N PRO A 92 5.95 16.30 19.40
CA PRO A 92 5.71 16.02 17.99
C PRO A 92 6.67 16.80 17.09
N CYS A 93 7.20 16.15 16.05
CA CYS A 93 7.95 16.85 15.01
C CYS A 93 6.98 17.56 14.04
N ARG A 94 7.49 18.47 13.19
CA ARG A 94 6.70 19.22 12.19
C ARG A 94 5.89 18.36 11.21
N HIS A 95 6.25 17.08 11.08
CA HIS A 95 5.61 16.11 10.19
C HIS A 95 4.56 15.24 10.88
N THR A 96 4.40 15.39 12.19
CA THR A 96 3.34 14.73 12.96
C THR A 96 1.99 15.28 12.49
N ARG A 97 1.05 14.38 12.22
CA ARG A 97 -0.27 14.72 11.68
C ARG A 97 -1.38 14.42 12.66
N VAL A 98 -1.37 13.22 13.24
CA VAL A 98 -2.38 12.78 14.21
C VAL A 98 -1.69 11.96 15.30
N ARG A 99 -2.15 12.09 16.53
CA ARG A 99 -1.66 11.38 17.70
C ARG A 99 -2.84 10.75 18.43
N PHE A 100 -2.66 9.53 18.89
CA PHE A 100 -3.65 8.75 19.62
C PHE A 100 -3.00 8.26 20.91
N TRP A 101 -3.69 8.39 22.04
CA TRP A 101 -3.20 7.89 23.32
C TRP A 101 -4.19 6.92 23.92
N ASN A 102 -3.65 5.94 24.64
CA ASN A 102 -4.43 5.11 25.54
C ASN A 102 -4.43 5.64 26.98
N PRO A 103 -5.25 5.08 27.89
CA PRO A 103 -5.29 5.51 29.30
C PRO A 103 -3.96 5.37 30.04
N ARG A 104 -3.04 4.51 29.57
CA ARG A 104 -1.70 4.33 30.16
C ARG A 104 -0.70 5.39 29.72
N GLY A 105 -1.06 6.23 28.75
CA GLY A 105 -0.19 7.26 28.19
C GLY A 105 0.70 6.78 27.03
N ASP A 106 0.56 5.53 26.57
CA ASP A 106 1.20 5.06 25.34
C ASP A 106 0.62 5.85 24.15
N GLU A 107 1.48 6.27 23.23
CA GLU A 107 1.12 7.06 22.07
C GLU A 107 1.34 6.27 20.77
N LEU A 108 0.29 6.20 19.94
CA LEU A 108 0.41 5.88 18.53
C LEU A 108 0.43 7.18 17.72
N ARG A 109 1.49 7.39 16.94
CA ARG A 109 1.71 8.61 16.19
C ARG A 109 1.66 8.36 14.69
N PHE A 110 0.90 9.17 13.96
CA PHE A 110 0.96 9.21 12.51
C PHE A 110 1.83 10.37 12.03
N VAL A 111 2.89 10.04 11.29
CA VAL A 111 3.84 10.98 10.70
C VAL A 111 3.73 10.88 9.18
N ASP A 112 3.65 12.01 8.49
CA ASP A 112 3.65 12.02 7.04
C ASP A 112 4.32 13.27 6.48
N THR A 113 5.53 13.13 5.95
CA THR A 113 6.35 14.27 5.48
C THR A 113 5.73 15.02 4.30
N ARG A 114 4.91 14.36 3.47
CA ARG A 114 4.28 14.97 2.28
C ARG A 114 2.84 15.41 2.49
N SER A 115 2.24 15.11 3.65
CA SER A 115 0.86 15.47 3.99
C SER A 115 -0.17 15.01 2.95
N PHE A 116 0.01 13.78 2.46
CA PHE A 116 -0.92 13.12 1.56
C PHE A 116 -1.75 12.05 2.26
N GLY A 117 -1.23 11.44 3.33
CA GLY A 117 -1.93 10.42 4.09
C GLY A 117 -3.30 10.88 4.54
N GLU A 118 -4.26 9.97 4.51
CA GLU A 118 -5.67 10.24 4.77
C GLU A 118 -6.19 9.28 5.84
N MET A 119 -7.07 9.80 6.71
CA MET A 119 -7.76 9.06 7.75
C MET A 119 -9.25 9.36 7.73
N TRP A 120 -10.04 8.31 7.99
CA TRP A 120 -11.49 8.36 8.02
C TRP A 120 -12.00 7.72 9.32
N TRP A 121 -13.11 8.24 9.81
CA TRP A 121 -14.00 7.49 10.66
C TRP A 121 -15.26 7.19 9.85
N VAL A 122 -15.60 5.90 9.73
CA VAL A 122 -16.84 5.44 9.11
C VAL A 122 -17.81 5.15 10.24
N PRO A 123 -18.95 5.87 10.35
CA PRO A 123 -19.92 5.65 11.41
C PRO A 123 -20.52 4.23 11.39
N PRO A 124 -21.01 3.72 12.54
CA PRO A 124 -21.83 2.51 12.57
C PRO A 124 -23.00 2.60 11.59
N GLY A 125 -23.28 1.51 10.88
CA GLY A 125 -24.37 1.44 9.90
C GLY A 125 -24.10 2.13 8.56
N GLU A 126 -22.98 2.82 8.38
CA GLU A 126 -22.56 3.35 7.08
C GLU A 126 -21.67 2.37 6.30
N GLU A 127 -21.88 2.30 5.00
CA GLU A 127 -21.07 1.50 4.09
C GLU A 127 -19.66 2.09 3.95
N LEU A 128 -18.61 1.26 4.08
CA LEU A 128 -17.21 1.70 3.93
C LEU A 128 -16.97 2.50 2.65
N VAL A 129 -17.62 2.10 1.55
CA VAL A 129 -17.45 2.73 0.23
C VAL A 129 -18.13 4.10 0.09
N SER A 130 -19.11 4.45 0.95
CA SER A 130 -19.73 5.79 0.94
C SER A 130 -18.75 6.82 1.51
N VAL A 131 -18.02 6.45 2.55
CA VAL A 131 -17.06 7.33 3.25
C VAL A 131 -15.67 7.26 2.61
N MET A 132 -15.15 6.05 2.41
CA MET A 132 -13.86 5.80 1.78
C MET A 132 -14.05 5.55 0.28
N THR A 133 -14.51 6.58 -0.42
CA THR A 133 -14.95 6.50 -1.83
C THR A 133 -13.93 5.86 -2.79
N GLY A 134 -12.63 5.94 -2.49
CA GLY A 134 -11.58 5.29 -3.25
C GLY A 134 -11.66 3.76 -3.28
N LEU A 135 -12.31 3.12 -2.30
CA LEU A 135 -12.52 1.68 -2.25
C LEU A 135 -13.43 1.18 -3.39
N SER A 136 -14.43 1.97 -3.79
CA SER A 136 -15.40 1.61 -4.84
C SER A 136 -14.79 1.35 -6.21
N ARG A 137 -13.59 1.89 -6.45
CA ARG A 137 -12.88 1.82 -7.74
C ARG A 137 -11.83 0.72 -7.78
N LEU A 138 -11.65 -0.05 -6.70
CA LEU A 138 -10.59 -1.05 -6.63
C LEU A 138 -10.96 -2.32 -7.39
N GLY A 139 -10.05 -2.77 -8.25
CA GLY A 139 -10.06 -4.12 -8.83
C GLY A 139 -9.78 -5.19 -7.77
N PRO A 140 -9.83 -6.48 -8.12
CA PRO A 140 -9.64 -7.58 -7.18
C PRO A 140 -8.29 -7.48 -6.44
N GLU A 141 -8.22 -8.10 -5.25
CA GLU A 141 -6.93 -8.36 -4.61
C GLU A 141 -6.08 -9.30 -5.48
N PRO A 142 -4.76 -9.12 -5.57
CA PRO A 142 -3.90 -9.99 -6.35
C PRO A 142 -3.87 -11.45 -5.85
N PHE A 143 -4.22 -11.67 -4.58
CA PHE A 143 -4.34 -13.02 -3.99
C PHE A 143 -5.75 -13.60 -4.07
N SER A 144 -6.73 -12.85 -4.58
CA SER A 144 -8.11 -13.32 -4.71
C SER A 144 -8.24 -14.34 -5.85
N PRO A 145 -9.11 -15.36 -5.71
CA PRO A 145 -9.45 -16.26 -6.81
C PRO A 145 -10.06 -15.53 -8.03
N GLU A 146 -10.58 -14.31 -7.85
CA GLU A 146 -11.11 -13.48 -8.94
C GLU A 146 -10.00 -12.92 -9.85
N PHE A 147 -8.80 -12.72 -9.31
CA PHE A 147 -7.67 -12.23 -10.08
C PHE A 147 -7.05 -13.37 -10.87
N THR A 148 -7.49 -13.51 -12.13
CA THR A 148 -7.11 -14.56 -13.08
C THR A 148 -6.56 -13.95 -14.38
N GLY A 149 -5.83 -14.74 -15.17
CA GLY A 149 -5.42 -14.33 -16.52
C GLY A 149 -6.63 -14.12 -17.45
N ALA A 150 -7.72 -14.87 -17.25
CA ALA A 150 -8.98 -14.64 -17.96
C ALA A 150 -9.61 -13.27 -17.62
N TYR A 151 -9.62 -12.91 -16.33
CA TYR A 151 -10.02 -11.57 -15.87
C TYR A 151 -9.16 -10.48 -16.52
N LEU A 152 -7.83 -10.63 -16.47
CA LEU A 152 -6.88 -9.69 -17.07
C LEU A 152 -7.12 -9.55 -18.57
N ARG A 153 -7.28 -10.66 -19.29
CA ARG A 153 -7.53 -10.67 -20.73
C ARG A 153 -8.82 -9.93 -21.08
N LYS A 154 -9.89 -10.13 -20.29
CA LYS A 154 -11.16 -9.43 -20.47
C LYS A 154 -11.01 -7.92 -20.25
N LYS A 155 -10.34 -7.50 -19.16
CA LYS A 155 -10.17 -6.09 -18.79
C LYS A 155 -9.19 -5.33 -19.69
N LEU A 156 -8.20 -6.02 -20.26
CA LEU A 156 -7.16 -5.44 -21.10
C LEU A 156 -7.47 -5.55 -22.60
N LYS A 157 -8.59 -6.19 -22.98
CA LYS A 157 -9.01 -6.36 -24.37
C LYS A 157 -8.98 -5.01 -25.10
N ASN A 158 -8.32 -4.99 -26.26
CA ASN A 158 -8.15 -3.80 -27.11
C ASN A 158 -7.39 -2.63 -26.46
N SER A 159 -6.86 -2.76 -25.24
CA SER A 159 -6.12 -1.69 -24.61
C SER A 159 -4.74 -1.53 -25.25
N THR A 160 -4.45 -0.32 -25.68
CA THR A 160 -3.14 0.08 -26.23
C THR A 160 -2.19 0.60 -25.16
N ARG A 161 -2.67 0.74 -23.91
CA ARG A 161 -1.85 1.19 -22.79
C ARG A 161 -0.71 0.19 -22.56
N PRO A 162 0.51 0.64 -22.24
CA PRO A 162 1.59 -0.24 -21.79
C PRO A 162 1.15 -1.10 -20.60
N ILE A 163 1.55 -2.38 -20.59
CA ILE A 163 1.19 -3.32 -19.52
C ILE A 163 1.60 -2.82 -18.14
N LYS A 164 2.76 -2.16 -18.02
CA LYS A 164 3.16 -1.54 -16.75
C LYS A 164 2.15 -0.50 -16.30
N THR A 165 1.75 0.41 -17.19
CA THR A 165 0.76 1.45 -16.88
C THR A 165 -0.58 0.83 -16.46
N ALA A 166 -0.98 -0.27 -17.10
CA ALA A 166 -2.19 -1.00 -16.74
C ALA A 166 -2.08 -1.65 -15.34
N LEU A 167 -0.94 -2.23 -14.96
CA LEU A 167 -0.74 -2.81 -13.61
C LEU A 167 -0.77 -1.78 -12.48
N LEU A 168 -0.45 -0.52 -12.77
CA LEU A 168 -0.54 0.57 -11.79
C LEU A 168 -1.97 1.08 -11.58
N ASP A 169 -2.89 0.72 -12.48
CA ASP A 169 -4.31 1.06 -12.38
C ASP A 169 -4.95 0.23 -11.27
N GLN A 170 -5.30 0.89 -10.16
CA GLN A 170 -5.89 0.21 -9.01
C GLN A 170 -7.27 -0.40 -9.31
N ALA A 171 -7.92 -0.02 -10.42
CA ALA A 171 -9.15 -0.63 -10.90
C ALA A 171 -8.93 -1.96 -11.64
N LEU A 172 -7.71 -2.22 -12.13
CA LEU A 172 -7.32 -3.51 -12.69
C LEU A 172 -6.89 -4.48 -11.59
N VAL A 173 -6.03 -4.03 -10.68
CA VAL A 173 -5.55 -4.85 -9.56
C VAL A 173 -5.20 -3.93 -8.41
N ALA A 174 -5.77 -4.21 -7.24
CA ALA A 174 -5.53 -3.38 -6.07
C ALA A 174 -4.15 -3.65 -5.48
N GLY A 175 -3.50 -2.62 -4.96
CA GLY A 175 -2.31 -2.80 -4.13
C GLY A 175 -0.97 -2.84 -4.89
N VAL A 176 -0.99 -3.13 -6.20
CA VAL A 176 0.22 -3.09 -7.02
C VAL A 176 0.68 -1.64 -7.21
N GLY A 177 1.97 -1.37 -7.09
CA GLY A 177 2.56 -0.09 -7.42
C GLY A 177 3.81 -0.25 -8.28
N ASN A 178 4.68 0.76 -8.23
CA ASN A 178 5.76 0.90 -9.19
C ASN A 178 6.87 -0.13 -8.97
N ILE A 179 7.13 -0.53 -7.73
CA ILE A 179 8.15 -1.53 -7.42
C ILE A 179 7.70 -2.88 -7.94
N TYR A 180 6.55 -3.35 -7.46
CA TYR A 180 6.11 -4.69 -7.75
C TYR A 180 5.64 -4.86 -9.20
N ALA A 181 5.22 -3.79 -9.88
CA ALA A 181 5.00 -3.85 -11.33
C ALA A 181 6.31 -4.10 -12.11
N ASP A 182 7.39 -3.37 -11.81
CA ASP A 182 8.69 -3.56 -12.48
C ASP A 182 9.23 -4.97 -12.24
N GLU A 183 9.21 -5.41 -10.97
CA GLU A 183 9.73 -6.71 -10.56
C GLU A 183 8.94 -7.87 -11.17
N SER A 184 7.61 -7.78 -11.17
CA SER A 184 6.75 -8.85 -11.72
C SER A 184 6.84 -8.95 -13.24
N LEU A 185 7.00 -7.81 -13.94
CA LEU A 185 7.23 -7.81 -15.39
C LEU A 185 8.59 -8.41 -15.74
N PHE A 186 9.62 -8.15 -14.92
CA PHE A 186 10.92 -8.78 -15.10
C PHE A 186 10.87 -10.29 -14.91
N THR A 187 10.29 -10.77 -13.81
CA THR A 187 10.21 -12.22 -13.54
C THR A 187 9.31 -12.94 -14.55
N ALA A 188 8.28 -12.27 -15.08
CA ALA A 188 7.45 -12.79 -16.15
C ALA A 188 8.09 -12.72 -17.56
N GLY A 189 9.23 -12.03 -17.70
CA GLY A 189 9.93 -11.82 -18.96
C GLY A 189 9.12 -10.96 -19.96
N ILE A 190 8.33 -9.99 -19.48
CA ILE A 190 7.46 -9.17 -20.32
C ILE A 190 8.01 -7.74 -20.39
N PRO A 191 8.24 -7.15 -21.58
CA PRO A 191 8.65 -5.76 -21.71
C PRO A 191 7.57 -4.81 -21.12
N PRO A 192 7.95 -3.81 -20.31
CA PRO A 192 6.97 -2.94 -19.64
C PRO A 192 6.16 -2.06 -20.61
N LEU A 193 6.72 -1.78 -21.79
CA LEU A 193 6.07 -0.99 -22.85
C LEU A 193 5.09 -1.81 -23.70
N THR A 194 5.05 -3.14 -23.55
CA THR A 194 4.18 -4.01 -24.36
C THR A 194 2.72 -3.54 -24.23
N PRO A 195 2.01 -3.26 -25.35
CA PRO A 195 0.60 -2.92 -25.29
C PRO A 195 -0.19 -4.03 -24.61
N SER A 196 -0.91 -3.71 -23.54
CA SER A 196 -1.48 -4.70 -22.63
C SER A 196 -2.51 -5.61 -23.31
N GLY A 197 -3.23 -5.11 -24.30
CA GLY A 197 -4.20 -5.88 -25.09
C GLY A 197 -3.58 -6.88 -26.08
N ARG A 198 -2.25 -6.85 -26.28
CA ARG A 198 -1.51 -7.81 -27.13
C ARG A 198 -1.04 -9.05 -26.38
N LEU A 199 -1.10 -9.05 -25.03
CA LEU A 199 -0.65 -10.20 -24.26
C LEU A 199 -1.62 -11.37 -24.42
N THR A 200 -1.05 -12.54 -24.68
CA THR A 200 -1.79 -13.81 -24.74
C THR A 200 -2.27 -14.23 -23.36
N LEU A 201 -3.27 -15.12 -23.31
CA LEU A 201 -3.75 -15.67 -22.04
C LEU A 201 -2.62 -16.33 -21.24
N ALA A 202 -1.74 -17.08 -21.89
CA ALA A 202 -0.59 -17.73 -21.25
C ALA A 202 0.40 -16.72 -20.65
N GLN A 203 0.68 -15.61 -21.35
CA GLN A 203 1.51 -14.53 -20.80
C GLN A 203 0.85 -13.85 -19.60
N LEU A 204 -0.47 -13.65 -19.63
CA LEU A 204 -1.21 -13.04 -18.51
C LEU A 204 -1.28 -13.95 -17.29
N GLU A 205 -1.46 -15.26 -17.47
CA GLU A 205 -1.38 -16.22 -16.36
C GLU A 205 0.02 -16.29 -15.76
N ARG A 206 1.07 -16.27 -16.59
CA ARG A 206 2.45 -16.19 -16.11
C ARG A 206 2.70 -14.90 -15.34
N LEU A 207 2.28 -13.75 -15.88
CA LEU A 207 2.40 -12.47 -15.20
C LEU A 207 1.71 -12.45 -13.84
N ARG A 208 0.50 -13.02 -13.77
CA ARG A 208 -0.28 -13.18 -12.53
C ARG A 208 0.49 -13.99 -11.49
N ALA A 209 1.00 -15.16 -11.87
CA ALA A 209 1.77 -16.03 -10.98
C ALA A 209 3.03 -15.31 -10.48
N CYS A 210 3.81 -14.72 -11.39
CA CYS A 210 5.00 -13.95 -11.05
C CYS A 210 4.70 -12.77 -10.11
N LEU A 211 3.57 -12.08 -10.31
CA LEU A 211 3.14 -10.98 -9.44
C LEU A 211 2.81 -11.48 -8.03
N VAL A 212 2.05 -12.57 -7.91
CA VAL A 212 1.73 -13.17 -6.62
C VAL A 212 3.00 -13.61 -5.89
N ASP A 213 3.94 -14.25 -6.59
CA ASP A 213 5.21 -14.71 -6.01
C ASP A 213 6.07 -13.55 -5.52
N VAL A 214 6.19 -12.48 -6.31
CA VAL A 214 6.92 -11.25 -5.95
C VAL A 214 6.29 -10.60 -4.72
N LEU A 215 4.96 -10.49 -4.66
CA LEU A 215 4.26 -9.92 -3.52
C LEU A 215 4.42 -10.78 -2.26
N ASN A 216 4.30 -12.10 -2.36
CA ASN A 216 4.51 -13.04 -1.24
C ASN A 216 5.94 -12.97 -0.71
N THR A 217 6.93 -12.96 -1.61
CA THR A 217 8.35 -12.81 -1.25
C THR A 217 8.57 -11.51 -0.48
N SER A 218 7.96 -10.42 -0.94
CA SER A 218 8.08 -9.14 -0.27
C SER A 218 7.38 -9.10 1.09
N ILE A 219 6.17 -9.64 1.20
CA ILE A 219 5.47 -9.76 2.49
C ILE A 219 6.30 -10.58 3.48
N GLY A 220 6.89 -11.69 3.04
CA GLY A 220 7.78 -12.52 3.86
C GLY A 220 9.05 -11.80 4.31
N ALA A 221 9.53 -10.83 3.52
CA ALA A 221 10.68 -9.98 3.85
C ALA A 221 10.30 -8.68 4.61
N GLY A 222 9.04 -8.52 4.99
CA GLY A 222 8.53 -7.32 5.67
C GLY A 222 8.34 -6.10 4.76
N GLY A 223 8.41 -6.24 3.44
CA GLY A 223 8.32 -5.15 2.47
C GLY A 223 9.67 -4.55 2.04
N THR A 224 9.59 -3.41 1.35
CA THR A 224 10.71 -2.63 0.80
C THR A 224 10.98 -1.35 1.58
N THR A 225 12.27 -0.96 1.67
CA THR A 225 12.71 0.23 2.44
C THR A 225 13.53 1.22 1.61
N PHE A 226 13.11 1.49 0.38
CA PHE A 226 13.95 2.28 -0.53
C PHE A 226 13.95 3.80 -0.30
N SER A 227 13.10 4.37 0.55
CA SER A 227 13.13 5.83 0.78
C SER A 227 12.84 6.24 2.22
N ASP A 228 11.68 5.87 2.78
CA ASP A 228 11.27 6.33 4.12
C ASP A 228 10.30 5.35 4.81
N PHE A 229 10.07 4.17 4.24
CA PHE A 229 9.16 3.19 4.84
C PHE A 229 9.84 2.53 6.03
N ARG A 230 9.15 2.53 7.16
CA ARG A 230 9.52 1.81 8.37
C ARG A 230 8.27 1.14 8.93
N ASP A 231 8.44 0.01 9.59
CA ASP A 231 7.38 -0.55 10.42
C ASP A 231 7.15 0.29 11.68
N LEU A 232 6.27 -0.18 12.57
CA LEU A 232 5.87 0.58 13.75
C LEU A 232 7.01 0.85 14.72
N GLU A 233 7.99 -0.05 14.74
CA GLU A 233 9.19 -0.04 15.56
C GLU A 233 10.31 0.82 14.93
N GLY A 234 10.10 1.29 13.70
CA GLY A 234 11.10 2.07 12.98
C GLY A 234 12.12 1.21 12.24
N VAL A 235 11.87 -0.10 12.10
CA VAL A 235 12.74 -1.07 11.43
C VAL A 235 12.41 -1.11 9.93
N ASN A 236 13.45 -1.37 9.15
CA ASN A 236 13.42 -1.38 7.69
C ASN A 236 13.11 -2.80 7.18
N GLY A 237 12.14 -2.95 6.28
CA GLY A 237 11.98 -4.16 5.44
C GLY A 237 13.17 -4.40 4.49
N ASN A 238 13.45 -5.68 4.18
CA ASN A 238 14.71 -6.09 3.53
C ASN A 238 14.57 -6.48 2.05
N TYR A 239 13.42 -6.24 1.40
CA TYR A 239 13.31 -6.52 -0.04
C TYR A 239 14.28 -5.67 -0.89
N GLY A 240 14.79 -4.57 -0.33
CA GLY A 240 15.74 -3.70 -1.00
C GLY A 240 16.96 -4.41 -1.62
N GLY A 241 17.54 -5.36 -0.88
CA GLY A 241 18.65 -6.18 -1.34
C GLY A 241 18.25 -7.25 -2.36
N GLN A 242 16.97 -7.57 -2.46
CA GLN A 242 16.45 -8.67 -3.27
C GLN A 242 15.92 -8.23 -4.64
N ALA A 243 15.72 -6.92 -4.85
CA ALA A 243 15.17 -6.41 -6.11
C ALA A 243 15.99 -6.83 -7.35
N TRP A 244 15.27 -7.27 -8.37
CA TRP A 244 15.83 -7.69 -9.65
C TRP A 244 16.18 -6.52 -10.55
N VAL A 245 15.30 -5.52 -10.63
CA VAL A 245 15.43 -4.40 -11.58
C VAL A 245 15.16 -3.05 -10.93
N TYR A 246 14.24 -2.97 -9.97
CA TYR A 246 13.80 -1.70 -9.41
C TYR A 246 14.95 -0.92 -8.77
N ARG A 247 15.14 0.35 -9.17
CA ARG A 247 16.26 1.23 -8.76
C ARG A 247 17.66 0.66 -9.03
N ARG A 248 17.79 -0.32 -9.93
CA ARG A 248 19.07 -0.89 -10.37
C ARG A 248 19.51 -0.38 -11.74
N GLY A 249 19.00 0.77 -12.20
CA GLY A 249 19.34 1.33 -13.51
C GLY A 249 20.85 1.49 -13.70
N GLY A 250 21.38 0.97 -14.81
CA GLY A 250 22.82 0.90 -15.11
C GLY A 250 23.56 -0.27 -14.47
N ALA A 251 23.04 -0.89 -13.41
CA ALA A 251 23.66 -2.06 -12.79
C ALA A 251 23.46 -3.32 -13.66
N PRO A 252 24.35 -4.32 -13.58
CA PRO A 252 24.20 -5.57 -14.33
C PRO A 252 22.95 -6.36 -13.88
N CYS A 253 22.19 -6.86 -14.85
CA CYS A 253 21.10 -7.79 -14.61
C CYS A 253 21.62 -9.04 -13.88
N ARG A 254 20.96 -9.44 -12.79
CA ARG A 254 21.35 -10.62 -11.99
C ARG A 254 21.21 -11.94 -12.75
N ARG A 255 20.46 -11.96 -13.86
CA ARG A 255 20.21 -13.15 -14.68
C ARG A 255 21.12 -13.26 -15.90
N CYS A 256 21.44 -12.15 -16.57
CA CYS A 256 22.18 -12.17 -17.84
C CYS A 256 23.32 -11.15 -17.95
N GLY A 257 23.59 -10.35 -16.93
CA GLY A 257 24.64 -9.33 -16.94
C GLY A 257 24.33 -8.05 -17.72
N THR A 258 23.37 -8.06 -18.66
CA THR A 258 22.98 -6.85 -19.42
C THR A 258 22.60 -5.70 -18.46
N PRO A 259 23.08 -4.46 -18.68
CA PRO A 259 22.72 -3.33 -17.85
C PRO A 259 21.20 -3.11 -17.79
N ILE A 260 20.67 -2.85 -16.60
CA ILE A 260 19.25 -2.55 -16.42
C ILE A 260 18.93 -1.18 -17.01
N SER A 261 17.95 -1.15 -17.92
CA SER A 261 17.43 0.07 -18.50
C SER A 261 16.56 0.82 -17.50
N ARG A 262 16.63 2.15 -17.54
CA ARG A 262 15.75 3.03 -16.78
C ARG A 262 15.15 4.09 -17.69
N GLU A 263 13.83 4.17 -17.72
CA GLU A 263 13.09 5.16 -18.48
C GLU A 263 11.92 5.73 -17.67
N LYS A 264 11.20 6.71 -18.25
CA LYS A 264 10.01 7.29 -17.65
C LYS A 264 8.79 6.90 -18.48
N LEU A 265 7.89 6.11 -17.89
CA LEU A 265 6.64 5.67 -18.50
C LEU A 265 5.45 6.24 -17.75
N SER A 266 4.60 7.01 -18.44
CA SER A 266 3.40 7.64 -17.84
C SER A 266 3.69 8.40 -16.53
N GLY A 267 4.82 9.12 -16.46
CA GLY A 267 5.21 9.88 -15.28
C GLY A 267 5.85 9.07 -14.14
N ARG A 268 6.12 7.79 -14.34
CA ARG A 268 6.73 6.89 -13.35
C ARG A 268 8.07 6.34 -13.87
N SER A 269 9.04 6.15 -12.97
CA SER A 269 10.29 5.49 -13.33
C SER A 269 10.05 4.01 -13.59
N THR A 270 10.64 3.50 -14.66
CA THR A 270 10.52 2.11 -15.12
C THR A 270 11.89 1.50 -15.26
N HIS A 271 12.08 0.37 -14.59
CA HIS A 271 13.33 -0.38 -14.61
C HIS A 271 13.08 -1.76 -15.20
N TRP A 272 13.87 -2.16 -16.18
CA TRP A 272 13.68 -3.42 -16.88
C TRP A 272 14.98 -3.88 -17.54
N CYS A 273 15.10 -5.18 -17.80
CA CYS A 273 16.25 -5.75 -18.51
C CYS A 273 15.90 -5.95 -19.99
N PRO A 274 16.58 -5.26 -20.93
CA PRO A 274 16.25 -5.37 -22.35
C PRO A 274 16.51 -6.75 -22.95
N ASN A 275 17.35 -7.57 -22.32
CA ASN A 275 17.64 -8.93 -22.77
C ASN A 275 16.71 -9.98 -22.16
N CYS A 276 16.27 -9.81 -20.91
CA CYS A 276 15.40 -10.80 -20.25
C CYS A 276 13.90 -10.57 -20.53
N GLN A 277 13.54 -9.38 -21.00
CA GLN A 277 12.17 -8.97 -21.27
C GLN A 277 12.07 -8.57 -22.74
N SER A 278 11.85 -9.57 -23.60
CA SER A 278 11.78 -9.46 -25.06
C SER A 278 10.45 -9.99 -25.58
#